data_AF-A0A7K3KND3-F1
#
_entry.id   AF-A0A7K3KND3-F1
#
_cell.length_a   1.000
_cell.length_b   1.000
_cell.length_c   1.000
_cell.angle_alpha   90.00
_cell.angle_beta   90.00
_cell.angle_gamma   90.00
#
_symmetry.space_group_name_H-M   'P 1'
#
loop_
_entity.id
_entity.type
_entity.pdbx_description
1 polymer ?
#
loop_
_entity_poly.entity_id
_entity_poly.type
_entity_poly.pdbx_seq_one_letter_code
_entity_poly.pdbx_strand_id
1 'polypeptide(L)'
;MIPFVPSIVPNIVQALVLVVAFTLIAAPVLRKHPVPFYVFYAALSAVTLIDGITWDPWADVVLDLFVSCYVGVAFYLAVMFAGALPRKWWVTKRFLSVRTELSVIGGFIIAAHICRVAFMIPLSLSMYWTFIWGDAAPVMMAAVTIVGVPLLVCFAVPWLTSFRFIRKRMKHSTWKTIQAMAYPFMGLLVLQGILLSLGHAIYVGPGTAEFADYMVNAATYLFFGIAYVACKVSMAVKNHQKRAKRTSPQAS
;
A
#
# COMPACT_ATOMS: atom_id res chain seq x y z
N MET A 1 -1.52 10.00 13.01
CA MET A 1 -1.87 8.59 13.31
C MET A 1 -2.14 8.41 14.80
N ILE A 2 -3.06 7.51 15.18
CA ILE A 2 -3.87 7.59 16.42
C ILE A 2 -3.10 8.26 17.57
N PRO A 3 -3.50 9.45 18.02
CA PRO A 3 -2.68 10.32 18.88
C PRO A 3 -2.38 9.72 20.27
N PHE A 4 -3.06 8.64 20.63
CA PHE A 4 -2.89 7.94 21.91
C PHE A 4 -2.07 6.65 21.82
N VAL A 5 -1.59 6.28 20.62
CA VAL A 5 -0.72 5.12 20.42
C VAL A 5 0.74 5.58 20.57
N PRO A 6 1.57 4.86 21.35
CA PRO A 6 2.99 5.19 21.48
C PRO A 6 3.70 5.29 20.12
N SER A 7 4.58 6.30 19.95
CA SER A 7 5.30 6.57 18.70
C SER A 7 6.13 5.37 18.21
N ILE A 8 6.56 4.51 19.13
CA ILE A 8 7.28 3.26 18.84
C ILE A 8 6.48 2.29 17.96
N VAL A 9 5.15 2.40 17.92
CA VAL A 9 4.31 1.57 17.04
C VAL A 9 4.20 2.26 15.68
N PRO A 10 4.80 1.68 14.62
CA PRO A 10 4.83 2.33 13.32
C PRO A 10 3.42 2.59 12.80
N ASN A 11 3.21 3.76 12.24
CA ASN A 11 1.96 4.20 11.64
C ASN A 11 1.37 3.17 10.67
N ILE A 12 2.22 2.51 9.88
CA ILE A 12 1.79 1.47 8.94
C ILE A 12 1.14 0.26 9.64
N VAL A 13 1.59 -0.10 10.85
CA VAL A 13 1.00 -1.20 11.64
C VAL A 13 -0.37 -0.78 12.15
N GLN A 14 -0.49 0.45 12.67
CA GLN A 14 -1.77 0.99 13.12
C GLN A 14 -2.80 1.01 11.97
N ALA A 15 -2.40 1.55 10.81
CA ALA A 15 -3.23 1.56 9.60
C ALA A 15 -3.63 0.15 9.15
N LEU A 16 -2.70 -0.82 9.20
CA LEU A 16 -3.00 -2.19 8.82
C LEU A 16 -4.04 -2.84 9.72
N VAL A 17 -3.95 -2.63 11.04
CA VAL A 17 -4.96 -3.12 12.00
C VAL A 17 -6.32 -2.50 11.69
N LEU A 18 -6.38 -1.19 11.46
CA LEU A 18 -7.62 -0.48 11.11
C LEU A 18 -8.24 -1.00 9.81
N VAL A 19 -7.45 -1.14 8.75
CA VAL A 19 -7.91 -1.65 7.45
C VAL A 19 -8.37 -3.10 7.55
N VAL A 20 -7.69 -3.93 8.35
CA VAL A 20 -8.10 -5.32 8.56
C VAL A 20 -9.44 -5.38 9.30
N ALA A 21 -9.60 -4.62 10.38
CA ALA A 21 -10.85 -4.53 11.12
C ALA A 21 -12.00 -4.02 10.24
N PHE A 22 -11.77 -2.91 9.52
CA PHE A 22 -12.70 -2.36 8.54
C PHE A 22 -13.11 -3.42 7.52
N THR A 23 -12.15 -4.13 6.93
CA THR A 23 -12.43 -5.13 5.90
C THR A 23 -13.30 -6.27 6.45
N LEU A 24 -13.00 -6.78 7.65
CA LEU A 24 -13.75 -7.89 8.23
C LEU A 24 -15.23 -7.53 8.45
N ILE A 25 -15.47 -6.31 8.97
CA ILE A 25 -16.79 -5.77 9.30
C ILE A 25 -17.54 -5.37 8.03
N ALA A 26 -16.92 -4.53 7.19
CA ALA A 26 -17.56 -3.88 6.05
C ALA A 26 -17.68 -4.77 4.81
N ALA A 27 -16.91 -5.87 4.69
CA ALA A 27 -16.92 -6.70 3.50
C ALA A 27 -18.29 -7.20 2.97
N PRO A 28 -19.29 -7.59 3.78
CA PRO A 28 -20.57 -8.07 3.22
C PRO A 28 -21.38 -6.92 2.63
N VAL A 29 -21.29 -5.72 3.21
CA VAL A 29 -21.96 -4.50 2.73
C VAL A 29 -21.21 -3.95 1.52
N LEU A 30 -19.89 -3.83 1.62
CA LEU A 30 -19.00 -3.35 0.56
C LEU A 30 -19.16 -4.17 -0.73
N ARG A 31 -19.31 -5.50 -0.61
CA ARG A 31 -19.55 -6.37 -1.76
C ARG A 31 -20.88 -6.08 -2.48
N LYS A 32 -21.94 -5.76 -1.73
CA LYS A 32 -23.29 -5.50 -2.27
C LYS A 32 -23.43 -4.07 -2.79
N HIS A 33 -22.94 -3.11 -2.03
CA HIS A 33 -23.06 -1.68 -2.29
C HIS A 33 -21.69 -0.99 -2.18
N PRO A 34 -20.81 -1.15 -3.19
CA PRO A 34 -19.47 -0.55 -3.14
C PRO A 34 -19.45 0.96 -3.39
N VAL A 35 -20.43 1.48 -4.14
CA VAL A 35 -20.46 2.89 -4.57
C VAL A 35 -20.44 3.89 -3.42
N PRO A 36 -21.24 3.74 -2.33
CA PRO A 36 -21.16 4.67 -1.20
C PRO A 36 -19.77 4.75 -0.57
N PHE A 37 -19.06 3.63 -0.43
CA PHE A 37 -17.69 3.61 0.09
C PHE A 37 -16.73 4.32 -0.86
N TYR A 38 -16.88 4.12 -2.17
CA TYR A 38 -16.05 4.81 -3.16
C TYR A 38 -16.23 6.33 -3.10
N VAL A 39 -17.48 6.79 -3.04
CA VAL A 39 -17.80 8.22 -2.93
C VAL A 39 -17.24 8.80 -1.63
N PHE A 40 -17.43 8.09 -0.50
CA PHE A 40 -16.91 8.52 0.80
C PHE A 40 -15.39 8.69 0.79
N TYR A 41 -14.65 7.65 0.39
CA TYR A 41 -13.19 7.72 0.36
C TYR A 41 -12.67 8.68 -0.69
N ALA A 42 -13.28 8.76 -1.87
CA ALA A 42 -12.89 9.73 -2.90
C ALA A 42 -13.10 11.17 -2.44
N ALA A 43 -14.24 11.48 -1.79
CA ALA A 43 -14.50 12.81 -1.25
C ALA A 43 -13.50 13.17 -0.16
N LEU A 44 -13.25 12.25 0.78
CA LEU A 44 -12.31 12.49 1.88
C LEU A 44 -10.87 12.63 1.37
N SER A 45 -10.47 11.84 0.37
CA SER A 45 -9.20 12.01 -0.33
C SER A 45 -9.11 13.34 -1.08
N ALA A 46 -10.20 13.84 -1.68
CA ALA A 46 -10.21 15.14 -2.33
C ALA A 46 -10.05 16.31 -1.35
N VAL A 47 -10.58 16.19 -0.12
CA VAL A 47 -10.33 17.17 0.95
C VAL A 47 -8.84 17.29 1.24
N THR A 48 -8.10 16.18 1.19
CA THR A 48 -6.63 16.18 1.31
C THR A 48 -5.91 16.79 0.10
N LEU A 49 -6.58 17.45 -0.85
CA LEU A 49 -5.90 18.19 -1.92
C LEU A 49 -6.01 19.71 -1.73
N ILE A 50 -6.75 20.15 -0.71
CA ILE A 50 -6.97 21.57 -0.45
C ILE A 50 -5.85 22.05 0.46
N ASP A 51 -4.89 22.77 -0.12
CA ASP A 51 -3.78 23.40 0.59
C ASP A 51 -4.17 24.81 1.07
N GLY A 52 -3.56 25.27 2.17
CA GLY A 52 -3.78 26.62 2.72
C GLY A 52 -5.00 26.78 3.63
N ILE A 53 -5.75 25.70 3.90
CA ILE A 53 -6.79 25.69 4.93
C ILE A 53 -6.19 25.17 6.23
N THR A 54 -6.28 25.97 7.30
CA THR A 54 -6.04 25.52 8.67
C THR A 54 -7.28 24.79 9.15
N TRP A 55 -7.22 23.46 9.15
CA TRP A 55 -8.30 22.63 9.66
C TRP A 55 -8.34 22.68 11.18
N ASP A 56 -9.51 22.36 11.75
CA ASP A 56 -9.58 22.03 13.17
C ASP A 56 -8.68 20.81 13.46
N PRO A 57 -7.91 20.77 14.56
CA PRO A 57 -7.03 19.65 14.86
C PRO A 57 -7.71 18.28 14.84
N TRP A 58 -9.00 18.21 15.21
CA TRP A 58 -9.76 16.96 15.13
C TRP A 58 -10.04 16.52 13.69
N ALA A 59 -10.21 17.47 12.78
CA ALA A 59 -10.37 17.16 11.36
C ALA A 59 -9.09 16.54 10.79
N ASP A 60 -7.90 17.04 11.15
CA ASP A 60 -6.63 16.44 10.75
C ASP A 60 -6.48 15.02 11.29
N VAL A 61 -6.84 14.78 12.56
CA VAL A 61 -6.83 13.43 13.15
C VAL A 61 -7.76 12.48 12.39
N VAL A 62 -8.96 12.95 12.02
CA VAL A 62 -9.93 12.16 11.23
C VAL A 62 -9.38 11.87 9.84
N LEU A 63 -8.84 12.88 9.15
CA LEU A 63 -8.24 12.70 7.82
C LEU A 63 -7.07 11.71 7.89
N ASP A 64 -6.21 11.82 8.89
CA ASP A 64 -5.10 10.89 9.10
C ASP A 64 -5.57 9.45 9.32
N LEU A 65 -6.65 9.28 10.07
CA LEU A 65 -7.21 7.97 10.42
C LEU A 65 -7.82 7.25 9.21
N PHE A 66 -8.42 8.00 8.28
CA PHE A 66 -9.16 7.43 7.15
C PHE A 66 -8.40 7.49 5.83
N VAL A 67 -7.63 8.54 5.56
CA VAL A 67 -7.05 8.85 4.24
C VAL A 67 -5.59 9.28 4.29
N SER A 68 -4.84 8.95 5.35
CA SER A 68 -3.38 9.06 5.29
C SER A 68 -2.77 8.11 4.27
N CYS A 69 -1.57 8.45 3.78
CA CYS A 69 -0.83 7.60 2.84
C CYS A 69 -0.65 6.17 3.37
N TYR A 70 -0.31 6.01 4.65
CA TYR A 70 -0.20 4.71 5.31
C TYR A 70 -1.49 3.88 5.28
N VAL A 71 -2.67 4.51 5.39
CA VAL A 71 -3.97 3.81 5.24
C VAL A 71 -4.14 3.31 3.81
N GLY A 72 -3.80 4.14 2.82
CA GLY A 72 -3.75 3.71 1.42
C GLY A 72 -2.81 2.52 1.20
N VAL A 73 -1.58 2.59 1.73
CA VAL A 73 -0.59 1.50 1.68
C VAL A 73 -1.12 0.24 2.37
N ALA A 74 -1.78 0.39 3.52
CA ALA A 74 -2.37 -0.72 4.27
C ALA A 74 -3.48 -1.44 3.48
N PHE A 75 -4.34 -0.72 2.75
CA PHE A 75 -5.30 -1.34 1.81
C PHE A 75 -4.59 -2.20 0.77
N TYR A 76 -3.49 -1.70 0.18
CA TYR A 76 -2.72 -2.46 -0.79
C TYR A 76 -2.00 -3.66 -0.18
N LEU A 77 -1.39 -3.52 1.00
CA LEU A 77 -0.81 -4.64 1.73
C LEU A 77 -1.86 -5.71 2.01
N ALA A 78 -3.03 -5.33 2.52
CA ALA A 78 -4.16 -6.25 2.73
C ALA A 78 -4.56 -7.00 1.45
N VAL A 79 -4.70 -6.29 0.33
CA VAL A 79 -5.04 -6.86 -0.99
C VAL A 79 -3.96 -7.83 -1.49
N MET A 80 -2.68 -7.54 -1.23
CA MET A 80 -1.55 -8.38 -1.63
C MET A 80 -1.44 -9.63 -0.76
N PHE A 81 -1.51 -9.48 0.56
CA PHE A 81 -1.46 -10.61 1.50
C PHE A 81 -2.66 -11.54 1.37
N ALA A 82 -3.86 -11.03 1.08
CA ALA A 82 -5.01 -11.86 0.78
C ALA A 82 -4.75 -12.84 -0.38
N GLY A 83 -3.91 -12.45 -1.35
CA GLY A 83 -3.46 -13.30 -2.45
C GLY A 83 -2.31 -14.26 -2.12
N ALA A 84 -1.65 -14.10 -0.98
CA ALA A 84 -0.52 -14.92 -0.51
C ALA A 84 -0.91 -15.91 0.60
N LEU A 85 -2.01 -15.65 1.31
CA LEU A 85 -2.48 -16.47 2.43
C LEU A 85 -3.28 -17.71 1.98
N PRO A 86 -3.41 -18.75 2.83
CA PRO A 86 -4.17 -19.95 2.52
C PRO A 86 -5.66 -19.65 2.26
N ARG A 87 -6.15 -20.03 1.07
CA ARG A 87 -7.57 -19.84 0.66
C ARG A 87 -8.60 -20.58 1.52
N LYS A 88 -8.16 -21.50 2.38
CA LYS A 88 -9.04 -22.25 3.29
C LYS A 88 -9.52 -21.39 4.47
N TRP A 89 -8.75 -20.38 4.87
CA TRP A 89 -9.08 -19.53 6.01
C TRP A 89 -10.25 -18.61 5.69
N TRP A 90 -11.15 -18.47 6.67
CA TRP A 90 -12.35 -17.64 6.55
C TRP A 90 -11.99 -16.17 6.29
N VAL A 91 -10.97 -15.65 6.99
CA VAL A 91 -10.40 -14.30 6.78
C VAL A 91 -9.93 -14.12 5.35
N THR A 92 -9.10 -15.02 4.83
CA THR A 92 -8.61 -14.94 3.44
C THR A 92 -9.76 -14.92 2.43
N LYS A 93 -10.77 -15.79 2.61
CA LYS A 93 -11.96 -15.80 1.73
C LYS A 93 -12.69 -14.46 1.79
N ARG A 94 -12.82 -13.87 2.99
CA ARG A 94 -13.46 -12.57 3.20
C ARG A 94 -12.74 -11.47 2.42
N PHE A 95 -11.43 -11.34 2.58
CA PHE A 95 -10.63 -10.34 1.86
C PHE A 95 -10.67 -10.58 0.34
N LEU A 96 -10.52 -11.83 -0.11
CA LEU A 96 -10.62 -12.17 -1.53
C LEU A 96 -11.97 -11.81 -2.13
N SER A 97 -13.05 -11.84 -1.34
CA SER A 97 -14.42 -11.56 -1.80
C SER A 97 -14.68 -10.09 -2.14
N VAL A 98 -13.85 -9.17 -1.60
CA VAL A 98 -13.94 -7.71 -1.79
C VAL A 98 -12.59 -7.12 -2.26
N ARG A 99 -11.70 -7.95 -2.79
CA ARG A 99 -10.31 -7.58 -3.10
C ARG A 99 -10.23 -6.40 -4.08
N THR A 100 -11.10 -6.39 -5.09
CA THR A 100 -11.13 -5.31 -6.08
C THR A 100 -11.65 -4.02 -5.46
N GLU A 101 -12.69 -4.11 -4.64
CA GLU A 101 -13.28 -2.98 -3.93
C GLU A 101 -12.27 -2.31 -2.98
N LEU A 102 -11.51 -3.10 -2.22
CA LEU A 102 -10.43 -2.60 -1.36
C LEU A 102 -9.32 -1.91 -2.16
N SER A 103 -8.95 -2.46 -3.33
CA SER A 103 -7.94 -1.84 -4.19
C SER A 103 -8.42 -0.53 -4.80
N VAL A 104 -9.72 -0.41 -5.11
CA VAL A 104 -10.30 0.85 -5.60
C VAL A 104 -10.29 1.91 -4.50
N ILE A 105 -10.72 1.56 -3.28
CA ILE A 105 -10.70 2.45 -2.10
C ILE A 105 -9.27 2.93 -1.82
N GLY A 106 -8.33 2.00 -1.64
CA GLY A 106 -6.93 2.33 -1.37
C GLY A 106 -6.31 3.19 -2.47
N GLY A 107 -6.72 2.97 -3.73
CA GLY A 107 -6.21 3.76 -4.84
C GLY A 107 -6.73 5.19 -4.91
N PHE A 108 -7.93 5.51 -4.40
CA PHE A 108 -8.34 6.92 -4.26
C PHE A 108 -7.42 7.68 -3.29
N ILE A 109 -7.11 7.04 -2.15
CA ILE A 109 -6.23 7.60 -1.12
C ILE A 109 -4.82 7.81 -1.68
N ILE A 110 -4.25 6.78 -2.32
CA ILE A 110 -2.92 6.86 -2.90
C ILE A 110 -2.87 7.84 -4.08
N ALA A 111 -3.91 7.91 -4.93
CA ALA A 111 -3.98 8.87 -6.02
C ALA A 111 -3.96 10.32 -5.50
N ALA A 112 -4.72 10.65 -4.46
CA ALA A 112 -4.67 11.97 -3.85
C ALA A 112 -3.29 12.28 -3.24
N HIS A 113 -2.69 11.31 -2.55
CA HIS A 113 -1.32 11.45 -2.05
C HIS A 113 -0.31 11.74 -3.17
N ILE A 114 -0.39 11.00 -4.29
CA ILE A 114 0.46 11.22 -5.47
C ILE A 114 0.27 12.63 -6.01
N CYS A 115 -0.96 13.13 -6.12
CA CYS A 115 -1.21 14.50 -6.57
C CYS A 115 -0.51 15.54 -5.69
N ARG A 116 -0.50 15.35 -4.36
CA ARG A 116 0.23 16.26 -3.44
C ARG A 116 1.74 16.21 -3.61
N VAL A 117 2.31 15.03 -3.85
CA VAL A 117 3.78 14.86 -3.87
C VAL A 117 4.38 14.82 -5.27
N ALA A 118 3.59 14.92 -6.33
CA ALA A 118 4.06 14.80 -7.72
C ALA A 118 5.14 15.84 -8.07
N PHE A 119 5.07 17.04 -7.49
CA PHE A 119 6.06 18.10 -7.70
C PHE A 119 7.45 17.75 -7.15
N MET A 120 7.56 16.77 -6.24
CA MET A 120 8.84 16.28 -5.74
C MET A 120 9.70 15.66 -6.85
N ILE A 121 9.09 15.11 -7.90
CA ILE A 121 9.82 14.49 -9.02
C ILE A 121 10.69 15.54 -9.74
N PRO A 122 10.14 16.62 -10.33
CA PRO A 122 10.98 17.65 -10.95
C PRO A 122 11.88 18.36 -9.93
N LEU A 123 11.41 18.56 -8.69
CA LEU A 123 12.23 19.16 -7.63
C LEU A 123 13.49 18.33 -7.33
N SER A 124 13.38 17.00 -7.33
CA SER A 124 14.51 16.09 -7.09
C SER A 124 15.59 16.10 -8.16
N LEU A 125 15.26 16.60 -9.35
CA LEU A 125 16.21 16.77 -10.46
C LEU A 125 16.79 18.19 -10.50
N SER A 126 16.35 19.07 -9.60
CA SER A 126 16.83 20.45 -9.52
C SER A 126 18.01 20.57 -8.56
N MET A 127 18.80 21.64 -8.73
CA MET A 127 19.88 22.00 -7.81
C MET A 127 19.40 22.24 -6.37
N TYR A 128 18.11 22.58 -6.17
CA TYR A 128 17.52 22.83 -4.85
C TYR A 128 17.38 21.57 -4.00
N TRP A 129 17.40 20.38 -4.61
CA TRP A 129 17.21 19.13 -3.90
C TRP A 129 18.24 18.90 -2.79
N THR A 130 19.52 19.12 -3.12
CA THR A 130 20.63 18.96 -2.17
C THR A 130 20.56 20.00 -1.05
N PHE A 131 20.10 21.22 -1.33
CA PHE A 131 19.90 22.24 -0.31
C PHE A 131 18.76 21.88 0.67
N ILE A 132 17.71 21.21 0.18
CA ILE A 132 16.57 20.80 1.02
C ILE A 132 16.92 19.59 1.89
N TRP A 133 17.59 18.58 1.31
CA TRP A 133 17.76 17.26 1.94
C TRP A 133 19.17 16.96 2.48
N GLY A 134 20.17 17.80 2.17
CA GLY A 134 21.55 17.59 2.63
C GLY A 134 22.07 16.19 2.29
N ASP A 135 22.63 15.50 3.30
CA ASP A 135 23.18 14.14 3.16
C ASP A 135 22.12 13.10 2.80
N ALA A 136 20.83 13.35 3.07
CA ALA A 136 19.74 12.46 2.68
C ALA A 136 19.36 12.58 1.20
N ALA A 137 19.86 13.61 0.49
CA ALA A 137 19.46 13.93 -0.87
C ALA A 137 19.58 12.74 -1.85
N PRO A 138 20.67 11.95 -1.88
CA PRO A 138 20.77 10.80 -2.78
C PRO A 138 19.70 9.72 -2.52
N VAL A 139 19.44 9.41 -1.25
CA VAL A 139 18.46 8.39 -0.84
C VAL A 139 17.05 8.86 -1.16
N MET A 140 16.74 10.13 -0.85
CA MET A 140 15.42 10.71 -1.13
C MET A 140 15.17 10.84 -2.64
N MET A 141 16.19 11.19 -3.44
CA MET A 141 16.07 11.23 -4.90
C MET A 141 15.80 9.83 -5.47
N ALA A 142 16.52 8.82 -4.97
CA ALA A 142 16.28 7.43 -5.35
C ALA A 142 14.85 6.98 -4.98
N ALA A 143 14.36 7.34 -3.80
CA ALA A 143 13.00 7.05 -3.38
C ALA A 143 11.97 7.73 -4.31
N VAL A 144 12.08 9.03 -4.56
CA VAL A 144 11.06 9.77 -5.32
C VAL A 144 11.08 9.41 -6.80
N THR A 145 12.27 9.34 -7.41
CA THR A 145 12.41 9.25 -8.86
C THR A 145 12.70 7.83 -9.33
N ILE A 146 13.72 7.17 -8.76
CA ILE A 146 14.15 5.85 -9.25
C ILE A 146 13.14 4.76 -8.87
N VAL A 147 12.58 4.81 -7.65
CA VAL A 147 11.61 3.82 -7.16
C VAL A 147 10.17 4.33 -7.30
N GLY A 148 9.93 5.59 -6.96
CA GLY A 148 8.60 6.20 -6.98
C GLY A 148 7.94 6.23 -8.36
N VAL A 149 8.68 6.53 -9.44
CA VAL A 149 8.10 6.55 -10.80
C VAL A 149 7.70 5.15 -11.29
N PRO A 150 8.57 4.11 -11.22
CA PRO A 150 8.14 2.75 -11.53
C PRO A 150 7.00 2.25 -10.63
N LEU A 151 7.02 2.61 -9.34
CA LEU A 151 5.95 2.27 -8.39
C LEU A 151 4.61 2.87 -8.83
N LEU A 152 4.61 4.15 -9.22
CA LEU A 152 3.44 4.86 -9.74
C LEU A 152 2.86 4.14 -10.96
N VAL A 153 3.70 3.72 -11.91
CA VAL A 153 3.25 2.97 -13.10
C VAL A 153 2.65 1.62 -12.70
N CYS A 154 3.33 0.89 -11.81
CA CYS A 154 2.86 -0.41 -11.31
C CYS A 154 1.59 -0.30 -10.45
N PHE A 155 1.29 0.88 -9.92
CA PHE A 155 0.06 1.20 -9.19
C PHE A 155 -1.07 1.60 -10.15
N ALA A 156 -0.83 2.61 -10.98
CA ALA A 156 -1.87 3.29 -11.75
C ALA A 156 -2.53 2.36 -12.77
N VAL A 157 -1.73 1.53 -13.46
CA VAL A 157 -2.25 0.63 -14.50
C VAL A 157 -3.16 -0.46 -13.90
N PRO A 158 -2.77 -1.21 -12.85
CA PRO A 158 -3.68 -2.13 -12.17
C PRO A 158 -4.87 -1.48 -11.47
N TRP A 159 -4.71 -0.26 -10.93
CA TRP A 159 -5.80 0.46 -10.27
C TRP A 159 -6.87 0.90 -11.27
N LEU A 160 -6.50 1.55 -12.38
CA LEU A 160 -7.44 1.94 -13.44
C LEU A 160 -8.17 0.71 -14.01
N THR A 161 -7.47 -0.41 -14.20
CA THR A 161 -8.11 -1.64 -14.70
C THR A 161 -8.98 -2.37 -13.67
N SER A 162 -8.99 -1.94 -12.40
CA SER A 162 -9.87 -2.46 -11.36
C SER A 162 -11.29 -1.91 -11.45
N PHE A 163 -11.50 -0.76 -12.11
CA PHE A 163 -12.84 -0.23 -12.33
C PHE A 163 -13.65 -1.12 -13.26
N ARG A 164 -14.89 -1.43 -12.87
CA ARG A 164 -15.78 -2.35 -13.59
C ARG A 164 -16.01 -1.94 -15.05
N PHE A 165 -16.09 -0.63 -15.33
CA PHE A 165 -16.32 -0.13 -16.69
C PHE A 165 -15.11 -0.37 -17.61
N ILE A 166 -13.89 -0.28 -17.09
CA ILE A 166 -12.65 -0.61 -17.81
C ILE A 166 -12.52 -2.12 -17.94
N ARG A 167 -12.73 -2.85 -16.85
CA ARG A 167 -12.59 -4.31 -16.78
C ARG A 167 -13.45 -5.04 -17.81
N LYS A 168 -14.70 -4.58 -18.01
CA LYS A 168 -15.67 -5.17 -18.95
C LYS A 168 -15.23 -5.06 -20.41
N ARG A 169 -14.40 -4.06 -20.75
CA ARG A 169 -13.90 -3.82 -22.11
C ARG A 169 -12.60 -4.57 -22.43
N MET A 170 -12.12 -5.41 -21.51
CA MET A 170 -10.79 -6.04 -21.59
C MET A 170 -10.87 -7.57 -21.61
N LYS A 171 -10.13 -8.18 -22.54
CA LYS A 171 -9.96 -9.64 -22.58
C LYS A 171 -9.37 -10.17 -21.27
N HIS A 172 -9.77 -11.37 -20.87
CA HIS A 172 -9.31 -11.96 -19.62
C HIS A 172 -7.78 -12.15 -19.57
N SER A 173 -7.16 -12.57 -20.68
CA SER A 173 -5.72 -12.73 -20.79
C SER A 173 -4.97 -11.42 -20.56
N THR A 174 -5.35 -10.34 -21.25
CA THR A 174 -4.76 -9.01 -21.09
C THR A 174 -4.89 -8.49 -19.66
N TRP A 175 -6.07 -8.64 -19.06
CA TRP A 175 -6.28 -8.24 -17.66
C TRP A 175 -5.37 -8.99 -16.71
N LYS A 176 -5.19 -10.29 -16.92
CA LYS A 176 -4.30 -11.12 -16.09
C LYS A 176 -2.85 -10.67 -16.21
N THR A 177 -2.40 -10.30 -17.40
CA THR A 177 -1.05 -9.75 -17.62
C THR A 177 -0.87 -8.40 -16.92
N ILE A 178 -1.84 -7.49 -17.02
CA ILE A 178 -1.78 -6.18 -16.32
C ILE A 178 -1.76 -6.38 -14.81
N GLN A 179 -2.61 -7.25 -14.28
CA GLN A 179 -2.64 -7.52 -12.84
C GLN A 179 -1.39 -8.26 -12.34
N ALA A 180 -0.54 -8.80 -13.23
CA ALA A 180 0.77 -9.32 -12.84
C ALA A 180 1.74 -8.20 -12.42
N MET A 181 1.48 -6.94 -12.81
CA MET A 181 2.25 -5.78 -12.31
C MET A 181 2.08 -5.57 -10.80
N ALA A 182 1.09 -6.22 -10.15
CA ALA A 182 0.96 -6.23 -8.71
C ALA A 182 2.18 -6.87 -8.00
N TYR A 183 2.93 -7.76 -8.67
CA TYR A 183 4.14 -8.38 -8.10
C TYR A 183 5.30 -7.38 -7.97
N PRO A 184 5.75 -6.71 -9.05
CA PRO A 184 6.75 -5.65 -8.91
C PRO A 184 6.24 -4.49 -8.06
N PHE A 185 4.95 -4.16 -8.12
CA PHE A 185 4.33 -3.16 -7.22
C PHE A 185 4.62 -3.46 -5.74
N MET A 186 4.45 -4.70 -5.27
CA MET A 186 4.70 -5.04 -3.86
C MET A 186 6.18 -4.87 -3.48
N GLY A 187 7.10 -5.29 -4.35
CA GLY A 187 8.54 -5.10 -4.12
C GLY A 187 8.92 -3.62 -4.07
N LEU A 188 8.43 -2.85 -5.03
CA LEU A 188 8.67 -1.40 -5.11
C LEU A 188 8.03 -0.66 -3.93
N LEU A 189 6.84 -1.07 -3.47
CA LEU A 189 6.16 -0.46 -2.32
C LEU A 189 6.97 -0.66 -1.03
N VAL A 190 7.48 -1.87 -0.81
CA VAL A 190 8.35 -2.15 0.35
C VAL A 190 9.64 -1.35 0.26
N LEU A 191 10.29 -1.36 -0.91
CA LEU A 191 11.52 -0.61 -1.14
C LEU A 191 11.31 0.89 -0.95
N GLN A 192 10.21 1.45 -1.44
CA GLN A 192 9.83 2.85 -1.26
C GLN A 192 9.69 3.19 0.22
N GLY A 193 8.98 2.34 0.99
CA GLY A 193 8.81 2.53 2.43
C GLY A 193 10.14 2.53 3.18
N ILE A 194 11.06 1.64 2.81
CA ILE A 194 12.41 1.58 3.38
C ILE A 194 13.20 2.84 3.01
N LEU A 195 13.30 3.20 1.73
CA LEU A 195 14.11 4.33 1.28
C LEU A 195 13.62 5.65 1.87
N LEU A 196 12.30 5.88 1.91
CA LEU A 196 11.74 7.08 2.54
C LEU A 196 12.05 7.11 4.03
N SER A 197 11.96 5.97 4.73
CA SER A 197 12.28 5.90 6.15
C SER A 197 13.76 6.16 6.42
N LEU A 198 14.65 5.54 5.66
CA LEU A 198 16.10 5.76 5.77
C LEU A 198 16.48 7.20 5.42
N GLY A 199 15.89 7.76 4.36
CA GLY A 199 16.13 9.15 3.96
C GLY A 199 15.72 10.14 5.05
N HIS A 200 14.54 9.97 5.65
CA HIS A 200 14.12 10.82 6.77
C HIS A 200 15.00 10.62 8.01
N ALA A 201 15.43 9.39 8.31
CA ALA A 201 16.34 9.13 9.43
C ALA A 201 17.70 9.82 9.27
N ILE A 202 18.27 9.78 8.06
CA ILE A 202 19.50 10.51 7.74
C ILE A 202 19.26 12.02 7.86
N TYR A 203 18.12 12.49 7.38
CA TYR A 203 17.75 13.90 7.41
C TYR A 203 17.64 14.47 8.83
N VAL A 204 16.99 13.74 9.75
CA VAL A 204 16.88 14.17 11.15
C VAL A 204 18.16 13.90 11.96
N GLY A 205 18.94 12.89 11.58
CA GLY A 205 20.19 12.51 12.22
C GLY A 205 20.01 11.65 13.49
N PRO A 206 21.04 10.86 13.88
CA PRO A 206 20.95 9.82 14.91
C PRO A 206 20.77 10.32 16.35
N GLY A 207 20.93 11.62 16.60
CA GLY A 207 20.76 12.23 17.92
C GLY A 207 19.31 12.66 18.24
N THR A 208 18.37 12.45 17.32
CA THR A 208 16.97 12.87 17.47
C THR A 208 16.08 11.73 17.96
N ALA A 209 14.96 12.06 18.62
CA ALA A 209 14.01 11.06 19.09
C ALA A 209 13.33 10.33 17.91
N GLU A 210 13.13 11.05 16.80
CA GLU A 210 12.46 10.61 15.58
C GLU A 210 13.31 9.61 14.78
N PHE A 211 14.63 9.61 14.96
CA PHE A 211 15.53 8.68 14.26
C PHE A 211 15.13 7.22 14.49
N ALA A 212 14.85 6.86 15.75
CA ALA A 212 14.43 5.52 16.13
C ALA A 212 13.12 5.14 15.44
N ASP A 213 12.15 6.05 15.40
CA ASP A 213 10.85 5.82 14.78
C ASP A 213 10.99 5.51 13.27
N TYR A 214 11.85 6.26 12.56
CA TYR A 214 12.14 5.98 11.16
C TYR A 214 12.86 4.64 10.96
N MET A 215 13.79 4.26 11.83
CA MET A 215 14.46 2.94 11.78
C MET A 215 13.48 1.80 12.01
N VAL A 216 12.59 1.91 12.99
CA VAL A 216 11.55 0.90 13.26
C VAL A 216 10.59 0.81 12.07
N ASN A 217 10.21 1.94 11.47
CA ASN A 217 9.36 1.95 10.27
C ASN A 217 10.06 1.26 9.08
N ALA A 218 11.36 1.53 8.84
CA ALA A 218 12.14 0.85 7.80
C ALA A 218 12.20 -0.67 8.03
N ALA A 219 12.50 -1.11 9.25
CA ALA A 219 12.52 -2.52 9.63
C ALA A 219 11.15 -3.18 9.46
N THR A 220 10.07 -2.45 9.71
CA THR A 220 8.70 -2.93 9.55
C THR A 220 8.34 -3.18 8.08
N TYR A 221 8.72 -2.27 7.17
CA TYR A 221 8.55 -2.52 5.73
C TYR A 221 9.36 -3.73 5.26
N LEU A 222 10.61 -3.87 5.73
CA LEU A 222 11.43 -5.04 5.44
C LEU A 222 10.76 -6.33 5.93
N PHE A 223 10.24 -6.34 7.16
CA PHE A 223 9.49 -7.47 7.71
C PHE A 223 8.28 -7.83 6.84
N PHE A 224 7.49 -6.86 6.40
CA PHE A 224 6.35 -7.12 5.50
C PHE A 224 6.80 -7.72 4.17
N GLY A 225 7.92 -7.26 3.60
CA GLY A 225 8.50 -7.82 2.39
C GLY A 225 8.88 -9.29 2.56
N ILE A 226 9.65 -9.61 3.60
CA ILE A 226 10.08 -10.98 3.93
C ILE A 226 8.87 -11.88 4.19
N ALA A 227 7.93 -11.43 5.02
CA ALA A 227 6.72 -12.16 5.35
C ALA A 227 5.86 -12.47 4.11
N TYR A 228 5.73 -11.51 3.20
CA TYR A 228 4.99 -11.70 1.95
C TYR A 228 5.65 -12.76 1.05
N VAL A 229 6.97 -12.67 0.85
CA VAL A 229 7.72 -13.65 0.06
C VAL A 229 7.63 -15.04 0.68
N ALA A 230 7.82 -15.16 2.00
CA ALA A 230 7.68 -16.41 2.72
C ALA A 230 6.29 -17.04 2.55
N CYS A 231 5.23 -16.24 2.64
CA CYS A 231 3.86 -16.70 2.39
C CYS A 231 3.67 -17.21 0.95
N LYS A 232 4.15 -16.46 -0.04
CA LYS A 232 4.04 -16.81 -1.46
C LYS A 232 4.79 -18.10 -1.80
N VAL A 233 6.03 -18.25 -1.33
CA VAL A 233 6.85 -19.45 -1.51
C VAL A 233 6.18 -20.65 -0.84
N SER A 234 5.74 -20.50 0.41
CA SER A 234 5.02 -21.55 1.14
C SER A 234 3.77 -22.02 0.40
N MET A 235 3.02 -21.09 -0.21
CA MET A 235 1.83 -21.42 -0.98
C MET A 235 2.19 -22.12 -2.31
N ALA A 236 3.26 -21.69 -2.99
CA ALA A 236 3.74 -22.33 -4.21
C ALA A 236 4.19 -23.79 -3.95
N VAL A 237 4.97 -24.02 -2.88
CA VAL A 237 5.40 -25.36 -2.46
C VAL A 237 4.21 -26.26 -2.15
N LYS A 238 3.25 -25.78 -1.35
CA LYS A 238 2.02 -26.55 -1.02
C LYS A 238 1.21 -26.90 -2.27
N ASN A 239 1.13 -25.99 -3.24
CA ASN A 239 0.42 -26.24 -4.50
C ASN A 239 1.16 -27.27 -5.38
N HIS A 240 2.49 -27.19 -5.44
CA HIS A 240 3.32 -28.16 -6.15
C HIS A 240 3.18 -29.56 -5.55
N GLN A 241 3.28 -29.70 -4.22
CA GLN A 241 3.08 -30.97 -3.51
C GLN A 241 1.69 -31.57 -3.77
N LYS A 242 0.63 -30.75 -3.77
CA LYS A 242 -0.73 -31.22 -4.09
C LYS A 242 -0.85 -31.69 -5.54
N ARG A 243 -0.19 -31.01 -6.48
CA ARG A 243 -0.20 -31.40 -7.88
C ARG A 243 0.54 -32.72 -8.08
N ALA A 244 1.72 -32.88 -7.46
CA ALA A 244 2.50 -34.12 -7.48
C ALA A 244 1.70 -35.32 -6.92
N LYS A 245 0.99 -35.13 -5.79
CA LYS A 245 0.12 -36.17 -5.21
C LYS A 245 -1.06 -36.56 -6.10
N ARG A 246 -1.57 -35.65 -6.93
CA ARG A 246 -2.66 -35.93 -7.88
C ARG A 246 -2.20 -36.64 -9.15
N THR A 247 -0.92 -36.48 -9.51
CA THR A 247 -0.32 -37.10 -10.69
C THR A 247 0.42 -38.41 -10.35
N SER A 248 0.50 -38.78 -9.08
CA SER A 248 1.01 -40.09 -8.65
C SER A 248 -0.04 -41.15 -8.98
N PRO A 249 0.28 -42.25 -9.70
CA PRO A 249 -0.66 -43.35 -9.88
C PRO A 249 -1.13 -43.86 -8.52
N GLN A 250 -2.42 -44.07 -8.34
CA GLN A 250 -2.92 -44.84 -7.20
C GLN A 250 -2.33 -46.25 -7.34
N ALA A 251 -1.29 -46.56 -6.57
CA ALA A 251 -0.83 -47.93 -6.42
C ALA A 251 -1.95 -48.69 -5.71
N SER A 252 -2.69 -49.48 -6.49
CA SER A 252 -3.66 -50.50 -6.07
C SER A 252 -2.94 -51.66 -5.41
#